data_AF-A0A970VG32-F1
#
_entry.id   AF-A0A970VG32-F1
#
_cell.length_a   1.000
_cell.length_b   1.000
_cell.length_c   1.000
_cell.angle_alpha   90.00
_cell.angle_beta   90.00
_cell.angle_gamma   90.00
#
_symmetry.space_group_name_H-M   'P 1'
#
loop_
_entity.id
_entity.type
_entity.pdbx_description
1 polymer ?
#
loop_
_entity_poly.entity_id
_entity_poly.type
_entity_poly.pdbx_seq_one_letter_code
_entity_poly.pdbx_strand_id
1 'polypeptide(L)'
;MCKFESRCALCNYNIEIQVEQKNMNHVEIKLSSECPNLRPFTKIPLQFDAIYEVIAPKENSQFYRLLKQHHNHVERCTAYDSVIDSIGKNLGRYYELA
;
A
#
# COMPACT_ATOMS: atom_id res chain seq x y z
N MET A 1 -11.94 -9.25 -1.28
CA MET A 1 -10.48 -9.01 -1.27
C MET A 1 -10.03 -8.79 -2.70
N CYS A 2 -9.52 -7.60 -3.01
CA CYS A 2 -9.03 -7.23 -4.34
C CYS A 2 -7.52 -7.46 -4.41
N LYS A 3 -7.03 -7.91 -5.57
CA LYS A 3 -5.60 -8.06 -5.85
C LYS A 3 -5.18 -7.05 -6.89
N PHE A 4 -4.04 -6.42 -6.65
CA PHE A 4 -3.42 -5.47 -7.56
C PHE A 4 -1.95 -5.82 -7.70
N GLU A 5 -1.40 -5.57 -8.88
CA GLU A 5 0.00 -5.83 -9.18
C GLU A 5 0.61 -4.56 -9.76
N SER A 6 1.87 -4.32 -9.40
CA SER A 6 2.65 -3.22 -9.92
C SER A 6 4.11 -3.61 -9.95
N ARG A 7 4.88 -2.94 -10.80
CA ARG A 7 6.33 -3.17 -10.90
C ARG A 7 7.07 -1.94 -10.45
N CYS A 8 8.08 -2.13 -9.61
CA CYS A 8 8.87 -1.00 -9.13
C CYS A 8 9.68 -0.38 -10.26
N ALA A 9 9.45 0.90 -10.57
CA ALA A 9 10.17 1.57 -11.65
C ALA A 9 11.70 1.68 -11.40
N LEU A 10 12.13 1.65 -10.13
CA LEU A 10 13.54 1.78 -9.77
C LEU A 10 14.27 0.43 -9.73
N CYS A 11 13.73 -0.55 -9.00
CA CYS A 11 14.39 -1.84 -8.76
C CYS A 11 13.79 -3.01 -9.55
N ASN A 12 12.74 -2.75 -10.33
CA ASN A 12 12.11 -3.69 -11.26
C ASN A 12 11.50 -4.96 -10.63
N TYR A 13 11.43 -5.04 -9.30
CA TYR A 13 10.74 -6.11 -8.57
C TYR A 13 9.23 -5.97 -8.69
N ASN A 14 8.55 -7.12 -8.73
CA ASN A 14 7.09 -7.17 -8.67
C ASN A 14 6.60 -6.83 -7.25
N ILE A 15 5.49 -6.12 -7.15
CA ILE A 15 4.80 -5.77 -5.92
C ILE A 15 3.33 -6.17 -6.10
N GLU A 16 2.95 -7.27 -5.46
CA GLU A 16 1.57 -7.70 -5.35
C GLU A 16 0.96 -7.14 -4.06
N ILE A 17 -0.24 -6.58 -4.19
CA ILE A 17 -0.95 -5.87 -3.13
C ILE A 17 -2.34 -6.48 -3.04
N GLN A 18 -2.64 -7.12 -1.92
CA GLN A 18 -3.98 -7.61 -1.62
C GLN A 18 -4.64 -6.65 -0.64
N VAL A 19 -5.80 -6.14 -1.01
CA VAL A 19 -6.55 -5.14 -0.24
C VAL A 19 -7.89 -5.72 0.19
N GLU A 20 -8.19 -5.65 1.47
CA GLU A 20 -9.44 -6.10 2.06
C GLU A 20 -10.05 -4.99 2.92
N GLN A 21 -11.22 -4.49 2.52
CA GLN A 21 -11.96 -3.53 3.32
C GLN A 21 -12.58 -4.26 4.52
N LYS A 22 -12.24 -3.86 5.74
CA LYS A 22 -12.81 -4.45 6.97
C LYS A 22 -14.06 -3.69 7.42
N ASN A 23 -14.05 -2.37 7.27
CA ASN A 23 -15.20 -1.50 7.48
C ASN A 23 -15.00 -0.19 6.68
N MET A 24 -15.90 0.77 6.84
CA MET A 24 -15.93 2.02 6.06
C MET A 24 -14.60 2.78 6.05
N ASN A 25 -13.84 2.72 7.15
CA ASN A 25 -12.57 3.43 7.28
C ASN A 25 -11.37 2.48 7.31
N HIS A 26 -11.50 1.24 7.78
CA HIS A 26 -10.36 0.35 8.00
C HIS A 26 -10.13 -0.59 6.81
N VAL A 27 -8.88 -0.64 6.37
CA VAL A 27 -8.39 -1.54 5.33
C VAL A 27 -7.24 -2.38 5.85
N GLU A 28 -7.25 -3.66 5.48
CA GLU A 28 -6.12 -4.57 5.64
C GLU A 28 -5.41 -4.76 4.31
N ILE A 29 -4.08 -4.69 4.33
CA ILE A 29 -3.21 -4.79 3.16
C ILE A 29 -2.21 -5.91 3.40
N LYS A 30 -2.07 -6.80 2.42
CA LYS A 30 -0.99 -7.80 2.39
C LYS A 30 -0.11 -7.51 1.19
N LEU A 31 1.18 -7.32 1.47
CA LEU A 31 2.18 -7.07 0.45
C LEU A 31 2.96 -8.35 0.17
N SER A 32 3.23 -8.61 -1.10
CA SER A 32 4.13 -9.66 -1.54
C SER A 32 5.11 -9.07 -2.55
N SER A 33 6.40 -9.19 -2.25
CA SER A 33 7.47 -8.73 -3.13
C SER A 33 8.78 -9.42 -2.78
N GLU A 34 9.62 -9.64 -3.78
CA GLU A 34 11.01 -10.09 -3.60
C GLU A 34 11.96 -8.95 -3.26
N CYS A 35 11.48 -7.69 -3.28
CA CYS A 35 12.29 -6.55 -2.92
C CYS A 35 12.79 -6.66 -1.47
N PRO A 36 14.12 -6.65 -1.22
CA PRO A 36 14.68 -6.76 0.12
C PRO A 36 14.18 -5.67 1.08
N ASN A 37 13.90 -4.49 0.55
CA ASN A 37 13.44 -3.33 1.32
C ASN A 37 11.97 -3.44 1.73
N LEU A 38 11.17 -4.23 0.99
CA LEU A 38 9.77 -4.48 1.33
C LEU A 38 9.60 -5.70 2.24
N ARG A 39 10.66 -6.50 2.42
CA ARG A 39 10.64 -7.73 3.22
C ARG A 39 10.09 -7.60 4.65
N PRO A 40 10.27 -6.48 5.38
CA PRO A 40 9.62 -6.30 6.69
C PRO A 40 8.09 -6.27 6.59
N PHE A 41 7.57 -5.75 5.48
CA PHE A 41 6.14 -5.52 5.26
C PHE A 41 5.45 -6.70 4.57
N THR A 42 6.20 -7.63 3.99
CA THR A 42 5.61 -8.81 3.31
C THR A 42 5.23 -9.95 4.27
N LYS A 43 5.68 -9.88 5.52
CA LYS A 43 5.46 -10.94 6.52
C LYS A 43 4.22 -10.73 7.37
N ILE A 44 3.69 -9.51 7.41
CA ILE A 44 2.59 -9.13 8.28
C ILE A 44 1.50 -8.40 7.48
N PRO A 45 0.22 -8.66 7.76
CA PRO A 45 -0.85 -7.78 7.30
C PRO A 45 -0.64 -6.38 7.90
N LEU A 46 -0.80 -5.36 7.07
CA LEU A 46 -0.78 -3.96 7.50
C LEU A 46 -2.22 -3.47 7.60
N GLN A 47 -2.52 -2.67 8.62
CA GLN A 47 -3.85 -2.10 8.81
C GLN A 47 -3.76 -0.60 8.86
N PHE A 48 -4.62 0.06 8.10
CA PHE A 48 -4.64 1.52 7.98
C PHE A 48 -6.07 2.05 7.93
N ASP A 49 -6.19 3.36 8.19
CA ASP A 49 -7.37 4.11 7.80
C ASP A 49 -7.28 4.42 6.30
N ALA A 50 -8.14 3.78 5.52
CA ALA A 50 -8.18 3.84 4.07
C ALA A 50 -8.41 5.26 3.54
N ILE A 51 -9.32 6.01 4.17
CA ILE A 51 -9.65 7.36 3.73
C ILE A 51 -8.46 8.26 4.03
N TYR A 52 -7.93 8.20 5.26
CA TYR A 52 -6.79 9.00 5.67
C TYR A 52 -5.56 8.76 4.78
N GLU A 53 -5.21 7.50 4.51
CA GLU A 53 -4.05 7.17 3.67
C GLU A 53 -4.18 7.70 2.24
N VAL A 54 -5.40 7.80 1.70
CA VAL A 54 -5.65 8.29 0.34
C VAL A 54 -5.67 9.82 0.27
N ILE A 55 -6.21 10.51 1.27
CA ILE A 55 -6.40 11.97 1.22
C ILE A 55 -5.28 12.76 1.89
N ALA A 56 -4.55 12.16 2.83
CA ALA A 56 -3.51 12.86 3.56
C ALA A 56 -2.29 13.11 2.66
N PRO A 57 -1.56 14.22 2.87
CA PRO A 57 -0.25 14.40 2.27
C PRO A 57 0.66 13.22 2.56
N LYS A 58 1.53 12.88 1.60
CA LYS A 58 2.46 11.74 1.65
C LYS A 58 3.28 11.71 2.94
N GLU A 59 3.68 12.87 3.45
CA GLU A 59 4.49 13.02 4.67
C GLU A 59 3.74 12.57 5.93
N ASN A 60 2.40 12.61 5.89
CA ASN A 60 1.54 12.24 7.00
C ASN A 60 1.06 10.79 6.93
N SER A 61 1.19 10.13 5.79
CA SER A 61 0.85 8.70 5.63
C SER A 61 1.61 7.84 6.65
N GLN A 62 0.91 6.91 7.28
CA GLN A 62 1.52 5.92 8.16
C GLN A 62 2.35 4.94 7.34
N PHE A 63 1.85 4.50 6.19
CA PHE A 63 2.59 3.60 5.31
C PHE A 63 3.89 4.23 4.81
N TYR A 64 3.85 5.51 4.43
CA TYR A 64 5.05 6.23 4.00
C TYR A 64 6.11 6.32 5.09
N ARG A 65 5.69 6.64 6.32
CA ARG A 65 6.60 6.69 7.48
C ARG A 65 7.25 5.34 7.76
N LEU A 66 6.47 4.26 7.69
CA LEU A 66 6.98 2.89 7.81
C LEU A 66 8.01 2.57 6.71
N LEU A 67 7.70 2.87 5.46
CA LEU A 67 8.64 2.68 4.35
C LEU A 67 9.94 3.45 4.57
N LYS A 68 9.86 4.73 4.95
CA LYS A 68 11.03 5.59 5.14
C LYS A 68 12.00 5.08 6.22
N GLN A 69 11.50 4.40 7.26
CA GLN A 69 12.32 3.80 8.32
C GLN A 69 13.18 2.62 7.84
N HIS A 70 12.73 1.92 6.80
CA HIS A 70 13.37 0.70 6.30
C HIS A 70 13.92 0.85 4.89
N HIS A 71 13.77 2.03 4.27
CA HIS A 71 14.03 2.22 2.86
C HIS A 71 14.76 3.53 2.52
N ASN A 72 16.06 3.42 2.24
CA ASN A 72 16.95 4.56 1.96
C ASN A 72 16.62 5.34 0.67
N HIS A 73 15.84 4.77 -0.25
CA HIS A 73 15.48 5.41 -1.53
C HIS A 73 13.96 5.49 -1.75
N VAL A 74 13.20 5.59 -0.66
CA VAL A 74 11.73 5.61 -0.70
C VAL A 74 11.16 6.68 -1.63
N GLU A 75 11.83 7.82 -1.77
CA GLU A 75 11.39 8.93 -2.64
C GLU A 75 11.27 8.54 -4.12
N ARG A 76 12.00 7.52 -4.56
CA ARG A 76 12.01 7.04 -5.97
C ARG A 76 11.35 5.67 -6.12
N CYS A 77 10.77 5.14 -5.04
CA CYS A 77 10.14 3.83 -5.03
C CYS A 77 8.64 3.96 -5.28
N THR A 78 8.12 3.19 -6.24
CA THR A 78 6.69 3.19 -6.55
C THR A 78 5.85 2.37 -5.56
N ALA A 79 6.46 1.72 -4.56
CA ALA A 79 5.72 0.89 -3.61
C ALA A 79 4.67 1.69 -2.83
N TYR A 80 4.99 2.93 -2.47
CA TYR A 80 4.03 3.83 -1.83
C TYR A 80 2.85 4.12 -2.75
N ASP A 81 3.12 4.68 -3.92
CA ASP A 81 2.10 5.09 -4.88
C ASP A 81 1.21 3.90 -5.28
N SER A 82 1.80 2.74 -5.55
CA SER A 82 1.07 1.51 -5.87
C SER A 82 0.10 1.08 -4.77
N VAL A 83 0.50 1.22 -3.50
CA VAL A 83 -0.36 0.86 -2.35
C VAL A 83 -1.49 1.86 -2.21
N ILE A 84 -1.22 3.16 -2.24
CA ILE A 84 -2.26 4.20 -2.13
C ILE A 84 -3.27 4.08 -3.28
N ASP A 85 -2.82 3.89 -4.52
CA ASP A 85 -3.68 3.65 -5.68
C ASP A 85 -4.58 2.42 -5.48
N SER A 86 -4.02 1.35 -4.90
CA SER A 86 -4.75 0.11 -4.65
C SER A 86 -5.81 0.29 -3.56
N ILE A 87 -5.50 1.06 -2.50
CA ILE A 87 -6.49 1.44 -1.47
C ILE A 87 -7.60 2.27 -2.11
N GLY A 88 -7.25 3.31 -2.88
CA GLY A 88 -8.22 4.19 -3.54
C GLY A 88 -9.15 3.44 -4.49
N LYS A 89 -8.61 2.55 -5.33
CA LYS A 89 -9.41 1.69 -6.22
C LYS A 89 -10.32 0.75 -5.44
N ASN A 90 -9.84 0.18 -4.34
CA ASN A 90 -10.66 -0.69 -3.50
C ASN A 90 -11.77 0.08 -2.78
N LEU A 91 -11.48 1.29 -2.29
CA LEU A 91 -12.43 2.17 -1.64
C LEU A 91 -13.56 2.58 -2.61
N GLY A 92 -13.20 3.00 -3.83
CA GLY A 92 -14.17 3.33 -4.88
C GLY A 92 -15.13 2.16 -5.14
N ARG A 93 -14.59 0.96 -5.34
CA ARG A 93 -15.39 -0.27 -5.51
C ARG A 93 -16.28 -0.58 -4.30
N TYR A 94 -15.79 -0.33 -3.10
CA TYR A 94 -16.57 -0.59 -1.89
C TYR A 94 -17.80 0.33 -1.82
N TYR A 95 -17.65 1.62 -2.11
CA TYR A 95 -18.78 2.56 -2.14
C TYR A 95 -19.69 2.40 -3.36
N GLU A 96 -19.23 1.80 -4.46
CA GLU A 96 -20.09 1.45 -5.61
C GLU A 96 -20.99 0.24 -5.32
N LEU A 97 -20.61 -0.62 -4.38
CA LEU A 97 -21.30 -1.88 -4.06
C LEU A 97 -22.10 -1.84 -2.76
N ALA A 98 -21.86 -0.85 -1.90
CA ALA A 98 -22.53 -0.66 -0.60
C ALA A 98 -23.78 0.22 -0.76
#